data_AF-A0A7C1L189-F1
#
_entry.id   AF-A0A7C1L189-F1
#
_cell.length_a   1.000
_cell.length_b   1.000
_cell.length_c   1.000
_cell.angle_alpha   90.00
_cell.angle_beta   90.00
_cell.angle_gamma   90.00
#
_symmetry.space_group_name_H-M   'P 1'
#
loop_
_entity.id
_entity.type
_entity.pdbx_description
1 polymer ?
#
loop_
_entity_poly.entity_id
_entity_poly.type
_entity_poly.pdbx_seq_one_letter_code
_entity_poly.pdbx_strand_id
1 'polypeptide(L)'
;MRLNKMSNKETAIAKKKETIKELLIRKQTDIKQLLPTHINIDRFIKSALLAVARNDKLQKCTKESVFTGVVNAAELGLDFTPAKGHAYLIPYGDQATFMPGYRGLIDLAKRSGTIAKIEAHIVHENDKFILEYGLEPKLIHKPIIKGDTGEIIGAYAIAWFKGEDPQYEFMTKKQLDGIRKRAKTDTIWKSDEGEMCRKTPVRRLFKYLPCSPDLEKALEYDNHIAGVIDAPEDNGLSRTENLANLIITNPTPTDVDAKTGEVIESPDTSKETEPMTNPKTSGMINSICSKEYALDPEQTLKLISAIIKHDITKMKQLTLKEVEWVTETLNHRETIDGFLAEINSQKQ
;
A
#
# COMPACT_ATOMS: atom_id res chain seq x y z
N MET A 1 66.81 -1.14 -34.70
CA MET A 1 65.78 -1.32 -33.65
C MET A 1 64.39 -1.09 -34.25
N ARG A 2 63.74 -2.15 -34.75
CA ARG A 2 62.29 -2.15 -35.02
C ARG A 2 61.70 -3.19 -34.06
N LEU A 3 61.23 -2.71 -32.91
CA LEU A 3 60.60 -3.54 -31.88
C LEU A 3 59.07 -3.40 -32.00
N ASN A 4 58.46 -4.54 -32.28
CA ASN A 4 57.09 -4.98 -31.98
C ASN A 4 56.10 -3.92 -31.47
N LYS A 5 55.15 -3.56 -32.33
CA LYS A 5 53.80 -3.09 -31.96
C LYS A 5 52.75 -3.96 -32.67
N MET A 6 52.78 -5.26 -32.44
CA MET A 6 51.67 -6.16 -32.76
C MET A 6 51.61 -7.26 -31.72
N SER A 7 50.82 -7.03 -30.67
CA SER A 7 50.10 -8.06 -29.89
C SER A 7 49.66 -7.44 -28.56
N ASN A 8 48.44 -6.92 -28.52
CA ASN A 8 47.59 -6.86 -27.32
C ASN A 8 46.21 -6.38 -27.73
N LYS A 9 45.54 -7.19 -28.55
CA LYS A 9 44.11 -7.05 -28.86
C LYS A 9 43.37 -8.31 -28.43
N GLU A 10 43.68 -8.80 -27.23
CA GLU A 10 42.93 -9.85 -26.55
C GLU A 10 42.11 -9.24 -25.41
N THR A 11 40.79 -9.29 -25.62
CA THR A 11 39.75 -9.46 -24.59
C THR A 11 39.67 -8.45 -23.44
N ALA A 12 39.16 -7.26 -23.74
CA ALA A 12 38.30 -6.54 -22.80
C ALA A 12 36.83 -6.74 -23.23
N ILE A 13 36.31 -7.96 -23.09
CA ILE A 13 34.86 -8.16 -23.09
C ILE A 13 34.37 -7.58 -21.76
N ALA A 14 33.85 -6.35 -21.79
CA ALA A 14 33.12 -5.80 -20.66
C ALA A 14 32.04 -6.82 -20.28
N LYS A 15 32.16 -7.45 -19.10
CA LYS A 15 31.17 -8.37 -18.56
C LYS A 15 29.83 -7.63 -18.54
N LYS A 16 28.97 -7.92 -19.52
CA LYS A 16 27.60 -7.39 -19.59
C LYS A 16 26.95 -7.69 -18.25
N LYS A 17 26.50 -6.66 -17.52
CA LYS A 17 25.79 -6.86 -16.26
C LYS A 17 24.56 -7.72 -16.56
N GLU A 18 24.53 -8.90 -15.95
CA GLU A 18 23.40 -9.83 -16.07
C GLU A 18 22.10 -9.11 -15.67
N THR A 19 21.03 -9.30 -16.41
CA THR A 19 19.70 -8.73 -16.16
C THR A 19 18.88 -9.59 -15.19
N ILE A 20 17.80 -9.03 -14.62
CA ILE A 20 16.84 -9.79 -13.77
C ILE A 20 16.33 -11.03 -14.53
N LYS A 21 15.99 -10.88 -15.81
CA LYS A 21 15.52 -11.97 -16.66
C LYS A 21 16.55 -13.08 -16.80
N GLU A 22 17.79 -12.71 -17.11
CA GLU A 22 18.89 -13.67 -17.24
C GLU A 22 19.15 -14.40 -15.90
N LEU A 23 19.08 -13.70 -14.77
CA LEU A 23 19.21 -14.29 -13.43
C LEU A 23 18.11 -15.33 -13.14
N LEU A 24 16.83 -14.98 -13.33
CA LEU A 24 15.71 -15.88 -13.04
C LEU A 24 15.73 -17.13 -13.94
N ILE A 25 16.09 -16.98 -15.21
CA ILE A 25 16.23 -18.11 -16.14
C ILE A 25 17.42 -19.00 -15.71
N ARG A 26 18.58 -18.41 -15.40
CA ARG A 26 19.76 -19.16 -14.95
C ARG A 26 19.50 -19.93 -13.66
N LYS A 27 18.69 -19.35 -12.76
CA LYS A 27 18.31 -19.92 -11.46
C LYS A 27 17.00 -20.72 -11.46
N GLN A 28 16.44 -20.98 -12.65
CA GLN A 28 15.16 -21.69 -12.79
C GLN A 28 15.16 -23.07 -12.11
N THR A 29 16.27 -23.81 -12.15
CA THR A 29 16.38 -25.12 -11.49
C THR A 29 16.26 -25.01 -9.97
N ASP A 30 16.90 -24.02 -9.36
CA ASP A 30 16.86 -23.77 -7.92
C ASP A 30 15.42 -23.39 -7.50
N ILE A 31 14.77 -22.50 -8.27
CA ILE A 31 13.37 -22.11 -8.03
C ILE A 31 12.43 -23.33 -8.14
N LYS A 32 12.66 -24.21 -9.13
CA LYS A 32 11.85 -25.41 -9.33
C LYS A 32 11.91 -26.38 -8.15
N GLN A 33 13.03 -26.46 -7.43
CA GLN A 33 13.17 -27.33 -6.26
C GLN A 33 12.31 -26.89 -5.08
N LEU A 34 12.01 -25.59 -4.99
CA LEU A 34 11.19 -25.01 -3.91
C LEU A 34 9.71 -24.98 -4.27
N LEU A 35 9.39 -24.99 -5.57
CA LEU A 35 8.03 -24.85 -6.05
C LEU A 35 7.24 -26.16 -5.85
N PRO A 36 5.98 -26.09 -5.38
CA PRO A 36 5.11 -27.25 -5.33
C PRO A 36 5.00 -27.97 -6.69
N THR A 37 5.04 -29.30 -6.67
CA THR A 37 5.18 -30.16 -7.87
C THR A 37 4.08 -29.96 -8.93
N HIS A 38 2.89 -29.52 -8.52
CA HIS A 38 1.75 -29.27 -9.40
C HIS A 38 1.81 -27.91 -10.12
N ILE A 39 2.75 -27.03 -9.76
CA ILE A 39 2.89 -25.70 -10.38
C ILE A 39 3.90 -25.77 -11.52
N ASN A 40 3.51 -25.25 -12.69
CA ASN A 40 4.40 -25.16 -13.83
C ASN A 40 5.41 -24.02 -13.66
N ILE A 41 6.70 -24.38 -13.64
CA ILE A 41 7.82 -23.44 -13.44
C ILE A 41 7.89 -22.33 -14.49
N ASP A 42 7.62 -22.63 -15.77
CA ASP A 42 7.71 -21.63 -16.84
C ASP A 42 6.62 -20.57 -16.69
N ARG A 43 5.42 -20.99 -16.29
CA ARG A 43 4.31 -20.08 -15.98
C ARG A 43 4.64 -19.23 -14.75
N PHE A 44 5.22 -19.83 -13.72
CA PHE A 44 5.62 -19.13 -12.50
C PHE A 44 6.67 -18.04 -12.81
N ILE A 45 7.77 -18.38 -13.49
CA ILE A 45 8.82 -17.42 -13.86
C ILE A 45 8.26 -16.32 -14.78
N LYS A 46 7.39 -16.66 -15.75
CA LYS A 46 6.73 -15.65 -16.59
C LYS A 46 5.89 -14.69 -15.77
N SER A 47 5.16 -15.17 -14.75
CA SER A 47 4.38 -14.30 -13.86
C SER A 47 5.26 -13.31 -13.10
N ALA A 48 6.40 -13.77 -12.57
CA ALA A 48 7.37 -12.92 -11.88
C ALA A 48 7.98 -11.87 -12.81
N LEU A 49 8.42 -12.28 -14.01
CA LEU A 49 8.97 -11.36 -15.01
C LEU A 49 7.95 -10.31 -15.44
N LEU A 50 6.69 -10.71 -15.60
CA LEU A 50 5.61 -9.79 -15.97
C LEU A 50 5.32 -8.79 -14.84
N ALA A 51 5.35 -9.23 -13.58
CA ALA A 51 5.19 -8.35 -12.42
C ALA A 51 6.31 -7.30 -12.37
N VAL A 52 7.57 -7.69 -12.60
CA VAL A 52 8.71 -6.76 -12.68
C VAL A 52 8.57 -5.82 -13.88
N ALA A 53 8.21 -6.34 -15.06
CA ALA A 53 8.12 -5.53 -16.28
C ALA A 53 7.03 -4.45 -16.21
N ARG A 54 5.94 -4.70 -15.49
CA ARG A 54 4.82 -3.75 -15.34
C ARG A 54 5.10 -2.61 -14.34
N ASN A 55 6.17 -2.70 -13.57
CA ASN A 55 6.49 -1.72 -12.55
C ASN A 55 7.93 -1.20 -12.75
N ASP A 56 8.05 0.02 -13.26
CA ASP A 56 9.35 0.66 -13.55
C ASP A 56 10.27 0.78 -12.33
N LYS A 57 9.69 0.79 -11.11
CA LYS A 57 10.48 0.81 -9.87
C LYS A 57 11.05 -0.57 -9.57
N LEU A 58 10.31 -1.65 -9.80
CA LEU A 58 10.83 -3.02 -9.70
C LEU A 58 11.95 -3.29 -10.71
N GLN A 59 11.91 -2.68 -11.90
CA GLN A 59 13.00 -2.78 -12.87
C GLN A 59 14.30 -2.12 -12.38
N LYS A 60 14.21 -1.18 -11.44
CA LYS A 60 15.35 -0.48 -10.82
C LYS A 60 15.83 -1.17 -9.54
N CYS A 61 15.09 -2.17 -9.03
CA CYS A 61 15.50 -2.92 -7.85
C CYS A 61 16.72 -3.81 -8.14
N THR A 62 17.46 -4.14 -7.08
CA THR A 62 18.56 -5.11 -7.13
C THR A 62 18.04 -6.47 -7.59
N LYS A 63 18.84 -7.19 -8.38
CA LYS A 63 18.44 -8.48 -8.93
C LYS A 63 18.32 -9.52 -7.83
N GLU A 64 19.16 -9.38 -6.81
CA GLU A 64 19.22 -10.21 -5.63
C GLU A 64 17.92 -10.09 -4.82
N SER A 65 17.40 -8.88 -4.61
CA SER A 65 16.12 -8.70 -3.89
C SER A 65 14.93 -9.24 -4.67
N VAL A 66 14.89 -9.02 -5.99
CA VAL A 66 13.85 -9.62 -6.86
C VAL A 66 13.92 -11.13 -6.81
N PHE A 67 15.12 -11.72 -6.91
CA PHE A 67 15.30 -13.17 -6.81
C PHE A 67 14.83 -13.71 -5.47
N THR A 68 15.22 -13.09 -4.35
CA THR A 68 14.76 -13.47 -3.01
C THR A 68 13.24 -13.42 -2.91
N GLY A 69 12.60 -12.36 -3.41
CA GLY A 69 11.14 -12.26 -3.41
C GLY A 69 10.45 -13.35 -4.26
N VAL A 70 11.04 -13.70 -5.40
CA VAL A 70 10.55 -14.79 -6.26
C VAL A 70 10.73 -16.16 -5.59
N VAL A 71 11.84 -16.37 -4.89
CA VAL A 71 12.10 -17.60 -4.11
C VAL A 71 11.08 -17.76 -2.99
N ASN A 72 10.84 -16.71 -2.18
CA ASN A 72 9.86 -16.75 -1.09
C ASN A 72 8.44 -17.07 -1.60
N ALA A 73 8.06 -16.50 -2.74
CA ALA A 73 6.78 -16.80 -3.38
C ALA A 73 6.70 -18.25 -3.91
N ALA A 74 7.82 -18.76 -4.45
CA ALA A 74 7.91 -20.13 -4.95
C ALA A 74 7.74 -21.16 -3.84
N GLU A 75 8.38 -20.93 -2.69
CA GLU A 75 8.26 -21.80 -1.50
C GLU A 75 6.80 -21.93 -1.02
N LEU A 76 6.02 -20.86 -1.11
CA LEU A 76 4.59 -20.87 -0.74
C LEU A 76 3.68 -21.31 -1.90
N GLY A 77 4.23 -21.52 -3.10
CA GLY A 77 3.44 -21.79 -4.30
C GLY A 77 2.43 -20.68 -4.63
N LEU A 78 2.80 -19.43 -4.38
CA LEU A 78 1.99 -18.25 -4.67
C LEU A 78 2.55 -17.55 -5.90
N ASP A 79 1.78 -17.52 -7.00
CA ASP A 79 2.22 -16.87 -8.24
C ASP A 79 1.82 -15.39 -8.31
N PHE A 80 2.54 -14.64 -9.14
CA PHE A 80 2.39 -13.19 -9.28
C PHE A 80 1.32 -12.78 -10.31
N THR A 81 0.40 -13.68 -10.68
CA THR A 81 -0.67 -13.35 -11.62
C THR A 81 -1.66 -12.37 -10.95
N PRO A 82 -1.84 -11.13 -11.46
CA PRO A 82 -2.67 -10.13 -10.77
C PRO A 82 -4.12 -10.57 -10.56
N ALA A 83 -4.70 -11.28 -11.53
CA ALA A 83 -6.07 -11.78 -11.44
C ALA A 83 -6.29 -12.76 -10.26
N LYS A 84 -5.23 -13.45 -9.81
CA LYS A 84 -5.29 -14.34 -8.65
C LYS A 84 -5.13 -13.58 -7.33
N GLY A 85 -4.32 -12.53 -7.31
CA GLY A 85 -4.02 -11.76 -6.09
C GLY A 85 -3.33 -12.60 -5.00
N HIS A 86 -2.49 -13.56 -5.41
CA HIS A 86 -1.81 -14.48 -4.49
C HIS A 86 -0.52 -13.89 -3.90
N ALA A 87 0.26 -13.19 -4.71
CA ALA A 87 1.57 -12.68 -4.35
C ALA A 87 1.87 -11.37 -5.08
N TYR A 88 2.66 -10.52 -4.42
CA TYR A 88 3.12 -9.24 -4.96
C TYR A 88 4.62 -9.05 -4.71
N LEU A 89 5.28 -8.33 -5.62
CA LEU A 89 6.62 -7.79 -5.41
C LEU A 89 6.52 -6.28 -5.24
N ILE A 90 7.07 -5.78 -4.14
CA ILE A 90 6.89 -4.42 -3.69
C ILE A 90 8.25 -3.70 -3.63
N PRO A 91 8.45 -2.58 -4.36
CA PRO A 91 9.68 -1.81 -4.28
C PRO A 91 9.73 -0.93 -3.02
N TYR A 92 10.79 -1.09 -2.24
CA TYR A 92 11.24 -0.20 -1.17
C TYR A 92 12.62 0.36 -1.56
N GLY A 93 12.61 1.55 -2.17
CA GLY A 93 13.83 2.10 -2.79
C GLY A 93 14.32 1.22 -3.93
N ASP A 94 15.54 0.70 -3.79
CA ASP A 94 16.16 -0.24 -4.73
C ASP A 94 15.99 -1.72 -4.33
N GLN A 95 15.19 -2.04 -3.32
CA GLN A 95 14.93 -3.42 -2.90
C GLN A 95 13.50 -3.85 -3.26
N ALA A 96 13.35 -5.04 -3.85
CA ALA A 96 12.06 -5.68 -4.04
C ALA A 96 11.75 -6.60 -2.85
N THR A 97 10.54 -6.48 -2.30
CA THR A 97 10.06 -7.26 -1.16
C THR A 97 8.86 -8.09 -1.58
N PHE A 98 8.86 -9.38 -1.23
CA PHE A 98 7.71 -10.25 -1.44
C PHE A 98 6.63 -9.97 -0.39
N MET A 99 5.38 -9.86 -0.83
CA MET A 99 4.23 -9.81 0.06
C MET A 99 3.15 -10.81 -0.39
N PRO A 100 2.66 -11.68 0.51
CA PRO A 100 1.50 -12.50 0.20
C PRO A 100 0.24 -11.64 0.10
N GLY A 101 -0.54 -11.89 -0.95
CA GLY A 101 -1.86 -11.31 -1.09
C GLY A 101 -2.89 -12.03 -0.21
N TYR A 102 -3.95 -11.33 0.17
CA TYR A 102 -4.99 -11.91 1.04
C TYR A 102 -5.64 -13.17 0.43
N ARG A 103 -5.80 -13.22 -0.91
CA ARG A 103 -6.31 -14.42 -1.61
C ARG A 103 -5.30 -15.56 -1.54
N GLY A 104 -4.00 -15.25 -1.57
CA GLY A 104 -2.93 -16.21 -1.32
C GLY A 104 -2.98 -16.75 0.10
N LEU A 105 -3.19 -15.90 1.10
CA LEU A 105 -3.39 -16.35 2.48
C LEU A 105 -4.61 -17.26 2.62
N ILE A 106 -5.74 -16.91 1.98
CA ILE A 106 -6.95 -17.77 1.97
C ILE A 106 -6.65 -19.11 1.31
N ASP A 107 -5.94 -19.13 0.18
CA ASP A 107 -5.56 -20.36 -0.51
C ASP A 107 -4.66 -21.25 0.38
N LEU A 108 -3.63 -20.67 1.00
CA LEU A 108 -2.75 -21.37 1.96
C LEU A 108 -3.53 -21.92 3.15
N ALA A 109 -4.45 -21.13 3.73
CA ALA A 109 -5.34 -21.59 4.79
C ALA A 109 -6.17 -22.80 4.37
N LYS A 110 -6.76 -22.78 3.17
CA LYS A 110 -7.59 -23.89 2.68
C LYS A 110 -6.77 -25.14 2.38
N ARG A 111 -5.51 -25.00 1.95
CA ARG A 111 -4.59 -26.13 1.74
C ARG A 111 -4.29 -26.91 3.02
N SER A 112 -4.42 -26.30 4.20
CA SER A 112 -4.26 -27.00 5.50
C SER A 112 -5.25 -28.16 5.66
N GLY A 113 -6.38 -28.13 4.95
CA GLY A 113 -7.43 -29.12 5.08
C GLY A 113 -8.37 -28.90 6.28
N THR A 114 -7.98 -28.09 7.27
CA THR A 114 -8.79 -27.77 8.46
C THR A 114 -9.84 -26.69 8.16
N ILE A 115 -9.46 -25.68 7.37
CA ILE A 115 -10.33 -24.56 7.01
C ILE A 115 -11.17 -24.92 5.78
N ALA A 116 -12.49 -24.94 5.93
CA ALA A 116 -13.42 -25.22 4.84
C ALA A 116 -13.66 -23.99 3.97
N LYS A 117 -13.83 -22.82 4.61
CA LYS A 117 -14.27 -21.59 3.95
C LYS A 117 -13.82 -20.37 4.73
N ILE A 118 -13.49 -19.29 4.03
CA ILE A 118 -13.30 -17.96 4.61
C ILE A 118 -14.14 -16.98 3.79
N GLU A 119 -14.88 -16.10 4.46
CA GLU A 119 -15.60 -15.00 3.83
C GLU A 119 -15.39 -13.71 4.59
N ALA A 120 -15.62 -12.58 3.92
CA ALA A 120 -15.66 -11.27 4.55
C ALA A 120 -16.75 -10.41 3.94
N HIS A 121 -17.41 -9.65 4.80
CA HIS A 121 -18.58 -8.85 4.44
C HIS A 121 -18.52 -7.49 5.11
N ILE A 122 -19.12 -6.51 4.45
CA ILE A 122 -19.28 -5.14 4.97
C ILE A 122 -20.64 -5.08 5.64
N VAL A 123 -20.72 -4.35 6.75
CA VAL A 123 -21.97 -4.08 7.46
C VAL A 123 -22.30 -2.61 7.29
N HIS A 124 -23.51 -2.33 6.83
CA HIS A 124 -24.04 -0.97 6.71
C HIS A 124 -25.04 -0.66 7.82
N GLU A 125 -25.29 0.62 8.05
CA GLU A 125 -26.13 1.14 9.11
C GLU A 125 -27.53 0.52 9.13
N ASN A 126 -28.13 0.33 7.96
CA ASN A 126 -29.49 -0.18 7.86
C ASN A 126 -29.57 -1.72 7.80
N ASP A 127 -28.43 -2.42 7.78
CA ASP A 127 -28.41 -3.88 7.79
C ASP A 127 -28.90 -4.42 9.14
N LYS A 128 -29.58 -5.58 9.14
CA LYS A 128 -29.86 -6.26 10.41
C LYS A 128 -28.62 -7.02 10.84
N PHE A 129 -27.93 -6.48 11.83
CA PHE A 129 -26.68 -7.02 12.34
C PHE A 129 -26.76 -7.30 13.84
N ILE A 130 -26.44 -8.53 14.25
CA ILE A 130 -26.31 -8.95 15.64
C ILE A 130 -24.91 -9.49 15.82
N LEU A 131 -24.21 -8.97 16.82
CA LEU A 131 -22.87 -9.38 17.21
C LEU A 131 -22.85 -9.57 18.72
N GLU A 132 -22.79 -10.82 19.15
CA GLU A 132 -22.71 -11.22 20.55
C GLU A 132 -21.37 -11.91 20.77
N TYR A 133 -20.66 -11.47 21.80
CA TYR A 133 -19.46 -12.13 22.31
C TYR A 133 -19.79 -12.73 23.67
N GLY A 134 -19.07 -13.78 24.06
CA GLY A 134 -19.29 -14.49 25.31
C GLY A 134 -18.96 -15.97 25.16
N LEU A 135 -19.53 -16.79 26.04
CA LEU A 135 -19.37 -18.25 25.98
C LEU A 135 -20.09 -18.87 24.78
N GLU A 136 -21.13 -18.21 24.28
CA GLU A 136 -21.90 -18.60 23.10
C GLU A 136 -21.86 -17.46 22.07
N PRO A 137 -20.74 -17.29 21.35
CA PRO A 137 -20.58 -16.24 20.36
C PRO A 137 -21.60 -16.37 19.22
N LYS A 138 -22.17 -15.25 18.78
CA LYS A 138 -23.16 -15.22 17.69
C LYS A 138 -22.96 -14.03 16.77
N LEU A 139 -22.96 -14.30 15.47
CA LEU A 139 -22.95 -13.29 14.42
C LEU A 139 -24.10 -13.56 13.44
N ILE A 140 -25.05 -12.64 13.36
CA ILE A 140 -26.12 -12.67 12.35
C ILE A 140 -26.02 -11.40 11.52
N HIS A 141 -25.93 -11.56 10.22
CA HIS A 141 -25.97 -10.46 9.27
C HIS A 141 -27.02 -10.73 8.19
N LYS A 142 -28.01 -9.83 8.07
CA LYS A 142 -29.00 -9.84 6.99
C LYS A 142 -28.95 -8.50 6.27
N PRO A 143 -28.21 -8.43 5.15
CA PRO A 143 -28.09 -7.21 4.38
C PRO A 143 -29.43 -6.72 3.84
N ILE A 144 -29.59 -5.41 3.72
CA ILE A 144 -30.67 -4.85 2.91
C ILE A 144 -30.36 -5.13 1.42
N ILE A 145 -31.32 -5.75 0.74
CA ILE A 145 -31.19 -6.08 -0.70
C ILE A 145 -31.79 -4.98 -1.59
N LYS A 146 -32.72 -4.19 -1.08
CA LYS A 146 -33.40 -3.11 -1.81
C LYS A 146 -33.59 -1.90 -0.91
N GLY A 147 -33.30 -0.72 -1.44
CA GLY A 147 -33.38 0.54 -0.71
C GLY A 147 -32.00 1.06 -0.32
N ASP A 148 -31.98 2.06 0.54
CA ASP A 148 -30.76 2.67 1.04
C ASP A 148 -30.13 1.79 2.13
N THR A 149 -28.90 1.34 1.90
CA THR A 149 -28.13 0.56 2.87
C THR A 149 -27.57 1.43 4.01
N GLY A 150 -27.48 2.75 3.80
CA GLY A 150 -26.80 3.67 4.71
C GLY A 150 -25.27 3.53 4.64
N GLU A 151 -24.59 4.23 5.55
CA GLU A 151 -23.13 4.28 5.63
C GLU A 151 -22.52 2.95 6.10
N ILE A 152 -21.24 2.72 5.77
CA ILE A 152 -20.49 1.57 6.28
C ILE A 152 -20.23 1.76 7.79
N ILE A 153 -20.75 0.84 8.61
CA ILE A 153 -20.52 0.86 10.08
C ILE A 153 -19.41 -0.10 10.51
N GLY A 154 -19.03 -1.04 9.65
CA GLY A 154 -17.93 -1.96 9.90
C GLY A 154 -17.78 -3.03 8.84
N ALA A 155 -16.92 -3.99 9.10
CA ALA A 155 -16.75 -5.20 8.30
C ALA A 155 -16.34 -6.36 9.19
N TYR A 156 -16.65 -7.58 8.77
CA TYR A 156 -16.21 -8.78 9.46
C TYR A 156 -15.67 -9.83 8.50
N ALA A 157 -14.90 -10.76 9.04
CA ALA A 157 -14.51 -11.99 8.37
C ALA A 157 -14.92 -13.20 9.21
N ILE A 158 -15.24 -14.32 8.54
CA ILE A 158 -15.58 -15.60 9.17
C ILE A 158 -14.73 -16.69 8.53
N ALA A 159 -14.13 -17.55 9.34
CA ALA A 159 -13.51 -18.80 8.95
C ALA A 159 -14.34 -19.96 9.50
N TRP A 160 -14.75 -20.88 8.61
CA TRP A 160 -15.39 -22.13 8.97
C TRP A 160 -14.37 -23.26 8.95
N PHE A 161 -14.37 -24.06 10.01
CA PHE A 161 -13.53 -25.24 10.13
C PHE A 161 -14.31 -26.52 9.84
N LYS A 162 -13.59 -27.60 9.55
CA LYS A 162 -14.19 -28.93 9.41
C LYS A 162 -14.36 -29.56 10.80
N GLY A 163 -15.52 -29.34 11.41
CA GLY A 163 -15.90 -29.99 12.67
C GLY A 163 -15.71 -29.16 13.94
N GLU A 164 -15.36 -27.88 13.81
CA GLU A 164 -15.28 -26.92 14.92
C GLU A 164 -16.17 -25.70 14.63
N ASP A 165 -16.50 -24.95 15.68
CA ASP A 165 -17.28 -23.72 15.56
C ASP A 165 -16.51 -22.65 14.77
N PRO A 166 -17.21 -21.84 13.97
CA PRO A 166 -16.55 -20.83 13.13
C PRO A 166 -15.89 -19.74 13.99
N GLN A 167 -14.70 -19.32 13.57
CA GLN A 167 -14.04 -18.15 14.12
C GLN A 167 -14.42 -16.91 13.30
N TYR A 168 -14.74 -15.81 13.95
CA TYR A 168 -15.03 -14.55 13.26
C TYR A 168 -14.35 -13.36 13.95
N GLU A 169 -14.04 -12.36 13.13
CA GLU A 169 -13.45 -11.09 13.56
C GLU A 169 -14.30 -9.96 12.98
N PHE A 170 -14.80 -9.06 13.83
CA PHE A 170 -15.49 -7.85 13.42
C PHE A 170 -14.65 -6.61 13.70
N MET A 171 -14.64 -5.68 12.75
CA MET A 171 -13.98 -4.39 12.87
C MET A 171 -14.99 -3.27 12.61
N THR A 172 -15.05 -2.33 13.55
CA THR A 172 -15.85 -1.10 13.40
C THR A 172 -15.28 -0.21 12.30
N LYS A 173 -16.12 0.65 11.72
CA LYS A 173 -15.69 1.70 10.77
C LYS A 173 -14.54 2.54 11.33
N LYS A 174 -14.60 2.91 12.62
CA LYS A 174 -13.52 3.63 13.31
C LYS A 174 -12.18 2.89 13.28
N GLN A 175 -12.19 1.57 13.49
CA GLN A 175 -10.97 0.76 13.42
C GLN A 175 -10.43 0.66 11.99
N LEU A 176 -11.32 0.51 11.00
CA LEU A 176 -10.97 0.50 9.58
C LEU A 176 -10.37 1.84 9.14
N ASP A 177 -11.00 2.95 9.54
CA ASP A 177 -10.50 4.31 9.25
C ASP A 177 -9.17 4.58 9.95
N GLY A 178 -8.96 4.04 11.16
CA GLY A 178 -7.65 4.07 11.81
C GLY A 178 -6.57 3.33 11.02
N ILE A 179 -6.91 2.27 10.30
CA ILE A 179 -5.99 1.57 9.38
C ILE A 179 -5.77 2.40 8.13
N ARG A 180 -6.83 2.95 7.52
CA ARG A 180 -6.78 3.88 6.39
C ARG A 180 -5.88 5.09 6.65
N LYS A 181 -5.97 5.72 7.82
CA LYS A 181 -5.12 6.86 8.19
C LYS A 181 -3.63 6.55 8.27
N ARG A 182 -3.27 5.28 8.49
CA ARG A 182 -1.88 4.80 8.51
C ARG A 182 -1.44 4.24 7.16
N ALA A 183 -2.35 4.14 6.19
CA ALA A 183 -2.03 3.77 4.83
C ALA A 183 -1.15 4.86 4.21
N LYS A 184 -0.24 4.46 3.34
CA LYS A 184 0.67 5.41 2.71
C LYS A 184 -0.05 6.30 1.71
N THR A 185 -1.05 5.75 1.04
CA THR A 185 -1.86 6.43 0.05
C THR A 185 -3.33 6.18 0.30
N ASP A 186 -4.12 7.24 0.18
CA ASP A 186 -5.57 7.16 0.35
C ASP A 186 -6.30 6.80 -0.96
N THR A 187 -5.57 6.79 -2.10
CA THR A 187 -6.17 6.64 -3.44
C THR A 187 -6.98 5.36 -3.58
N ILE A 188 -6.45 4.22 -3.12
CA ILE A 188 -7.13 2.92 -3.22
C ILE A 188 -8.30 2.84 -2.24
N TRP A 189 -8.16 3.41 -1.05
CA TRP A 189 -9.27 3.51 -0.09
C TRP A 189 -10.41 4.39 -0.63
N LYS A 190 -10.12 5.36 -1.50
CA LYS A 190 -11.14 6.15 -2.19
C LYS A 190 -11.78 5.42 -3.36
N SER A 191 -11.01 4.68 -4.16
CA SER A 191 -11.53 3.97 -5.34
C SER A 191 -12.23 2.65 -4.99
N ASP A 192 -11.75 1.94 -3.96
CA ASP A 192 -12.11 0.56 -3.64
C ASP A 192 -12.36 0.37 -2.13
N GLU A 193 -12.99 1.34 -1.47
CA GLU A 193 -13.25 1.34 -0.02
C GLU A 193 -13.82 0.00 0.49
N GLY A 194 -14.77 -0.59 -0.26
CA GLY A 194 -15.42 -1.83 0.14
C GLY A 194 -14.48 -3.03 0.18
N GLU A 195 -13.62 -3.20 -0.82
CA GLU A 195 -12.66 -4.30 -0.86
C GLU A 195 -11.61 -4.15 0.25
N MET A 196 -11.23 -2.90 0.54
CA MET A 196 -10.32 -2.58 1.63
C MET A 196 -10.93 -2.87 3.01
N CYS A 197 -12.21 -2.53 3.18
CA CYS A 197 -12.96 -2.89 4.38
C CYS A 197 -13.09 -4.40 4.56
N ARG A 198 -13.26 -5.19 3.49
CA ARG A 198 -13.33 -6.67 3.57
C ARG A 198 -11.99 -7.33 3.85
N LYS A 199 -10.93 -6.85 3.22
CA LYS A 199 -9.57 -7.39 3.35
C LYS A 199 -9.02 -7.27 4.77
N THR A 200 -9.36 -6.19 5.45
CA THR A 200 -8.74 -5.83 6.73
C THR A 200 -9.12 -6.80 7.87
N PRO A 201 -10.40 -7.14 8.10
CA PRO A 201 -10.80 -8.18 9.05
C PRO A 201 -10.23 -9.55 8.70
N VAL A 202 -10.09 -9.90 7.41
CA VAL A 202 -9.46 -11.17 6.99
C VAL A 202 -8.04 -11.27 7.51
N ARG A 203 -7.21 -10.23 7.30
CA ARG A 203 -5.83 -10.21 7.81
C ARG A 203 -5.76 -10.37 9.33
N ARG A 204 -6.68 -9.74 10.07
CA ARG A 204 -6.72 -9.87 11.52
C ARG A 204 -7.20 -11.25 11.96
N LEU A 205 -8.21 -11.82 11.28
CA LEU A 205 -8.74 -13.16 11.53
C LEU A 205 -7.63 -14.23 11.44
N PHE A 206 -6.70 -14.10 10.50
CA PHE A 206 -5.57 -15.03 10.34
C PHE A 206 -4.71 -15.21 11.60
N LYS A 207 -4.70 -14.24 12.53
CA LYS A 207 -3.99 -14.34 13.82
C LYS A 207 -4.58 -15.41 14.75
N TYR A 208 -5.82 -15.84 14.50
CA TYR A 208 -6.54 -16.82 15.31
C TYR A 208 -6.68 -18.19 14.63
N LEU A 209 -6.30 -18.31 13.35
CA LEU A 209 -6.51 -19.55 12.62
C LEU A 209 -5.39 -20.56 12.92
N PRO A 210 -5.69 -21.87 12.94
CA PRO A 210 -4.67 -22.90 12.96
C PRO A 210 -3.69 -22.69 11.82
N CYS A 211 -2.42 -22.47 12.14
CA CYS A 211 -1.39 -22.18 11.16
C CYS A 211 -0.75 -23.49 10.67
N SER A 212 -0.85 -23.75 9.37
CA SER A 212 0.12 -24.64 8.72
C SER A 212 1.49 -23.95 8.65
N PRO A 213 2.61 -24.68 8.53
CA PRO A 213 3.93 -24.05 8.37
C PRO A 213 3.99 -23.04 7.23
N ASP A 214 3.32 -23.33 6.10
CA ASP A 214 3.24 -22.40 4.96
C ASP A 214 2.46 -21.12 5.31
N LEU A 215 1.35 -21.25 6.06
CA LEU A 215 0.57 -20.10 6.48
C LEU A 215 1.33 -19.26 7.52
N GLU A 216 2.00 -19.90 8.47
CA GLU A 216 2.86 -19.21 9.46
C GLU A 216 3.95 -18.41 8.75
N LYS A 217 4.66 -19.04 7.81
CA LYS A 217 5.69 -18.37 7.00
C LYS A 217 5.13 -17.22 6.15
N ALA A 218 3.93 -17.38 5.58
CA ALA A 218 3.28 -16.29 4.86
C ALA A 218 2.90 -15.13 5.80
N LEU A 219 2.41 -15.42 7.01
CA LEU A 219 2.12 -14.41 8.02
C LEU A 219 3.39 -13.72 8.54
N GLU A 220 4.51 -14.43 8.64
CA GLU A 220 5.81 -13.82 8.93
C GLU A 220 6.21 -12.82 7.85
N TYR A 221 6.12 -13.17 6.56
CA TYR A 221 6.40 -12.21 5.48
C TYR A 221 5.47 -10.99 5.52
N ASP A 222 4.20 -11.19 5.87
CA ASP A 222 3.24 -10.10 6.06
C ASP A 222 3.61 -9.22 7.25
N ASN A 223 3.97 -9.85 8.37
CA ASN A 223 4.33 -9.19 9.62
C ASN A 223 5.70 -8.48 9.55
N HIS A 224 6.67 -8.98 8.80
CA HIS A 224 7.98 -8.32 8.63
C HIS A 224 7.84 -6.97 7.93
N ILE A 225 6.83 -6.83 7.08
CA ILE A 225 6.51 -5.56 6.43
C ILE A 225 5.67 -4.69 7.38
N ALA A 226 4.74 -5.30 8.14
CA ALA A 226 3.97 -4.61 9.17
C ALA A 226 4.83 -4.16 10.37
N GLY A 227 5.94 -4.83 10.68
CA GLY A 227 6.84 -4.58 11.81
C GLY A 227 7.72 -3.32 11.65
N VAL A 228 7.65 -2.66 10.50
CA VAL A 228 8.09 -1.26 10.35
C VAL A 228 7.02 -0.28 10.89
N ILE A 229 5.82 -0.76 11.24
CA ILE A 229 4.64 0.07 11.57
C ILE A 229 3.83 -0.43 12.80
N ASP A 230 4.00 -1.68 13.25
CA ASP A 230 3.36 -2.23 14.47
C ASP A 230 4.43 -2.80 15.42
N ALA A 231 5.23 -1.93 16.04
CA ALA A 231 5.82 -2.26 17.34
C ALA A 231 4.83 -1.84 18.43
N PRO A 232 4.27 -2.77 19.22
CA PRO A 232 3.62 -2.39 20.47
C PRO A 232 4.70 -1.85 21.41
N GLU A 233 4.54 -0.61 21.87
CA GLU A 233 5.21 -0.16 23.08
C GLU A 233 4.65 -1.00 24.24
N ASP A 234 5.38 -2.03 24.68
CA ASP A 234 5.47 -2.33 26.12
C ASP A 234 6.71 -3.16 26.48
N ASN A 235 7.10 -2.92 27.73
CA ASN A 235 8.32 -3.20 28.46
C ASN A 235 8.80 -4.66 28.49
N GLY A 236 10.09 -4.80 28.18
CA GLY A 236 11.01 -5.66 28.93
C GLY A 236 10.73 -7.17 28.89
N LEU A 237 11.33 -7.84 27.92
CA LEU A 237 12.12 -9.07 28.13
C LEU A 237 12.85 -9.41 26.81
N SER A 238 14.18 -9.51 26.89
CA SER A 238 15.06 -9.72 25.75
C SER A 238 14.95 -11.14 25.18
N ARG A 239 14.89 -11.24 23.84
CA ARG A 239 15.47 -12.38 23.11
C ARG A 239 16.59 -11.84 22.23
N THR A 240 17.75 -11.89 22.86
CA THR A 240 19.13 -11.74 22.39
C THR A 240 19.40 -11.98 20.90
N GLU A 241 20.04 -10.97 20.30
CA GLU A 241 21.32 -11.06 19.58
C GLU A 241 21.48 -12.18 18.53
N ASN A 242 21.10 -11.87 17.30
CA ASN A 242 22.03 -11.85 16.16
C ASN A 242 21.30 -11.39 14.90
N LEU A 243 21.67 -10.19 14.43
CA LEU A 243 21.74 -9.73 13.02
C LEU A 243 22.16 -8.25 13.07
N ALA A 244 23.28 -8.00 13.75
CA ALA A 244 23.97 -6.72 13.64
C ALA A 244 24.41 -6.53 12.18
N ASN A 245 24.05 -5.37 11.62
CA ASN A 245 24.39 -4.87 10.27
C ASN A 245 23.41 -5.23 9.14
N LEU A 246 22.33 -4.45 9.01
CA LEU A 246 22.22 -3.54 7.87
C LEU A 246 21.21 -2.42 8.17
N ILE A 247 21.69 -1.36 8.81
CA ILE A 247 21.13 -0.04 8.61
C ILE A 247 21.51 0.36 7.19
N ILE A 248 20.57 0.27 6.25
CA ILE A 248 20.57 1.12 5.06
C ILE A 248 19.44 2.11 5.29
N THR A 249 19.77 3.39 5.25
CA THR A 249 18.87 4.54 5.32
C THR A 249 17.54 4.25 4.62
N ASN A 250 16.45 4.13 5.39
CA ASN A 250 15.14 3.74 4.87
C ASN A 250 14.66 4.70 3.77
N PRO A 251 14.64 4.28 2.49
CA PRO A 251 13.89 5.01 1.48
C PRO A 251 12.40 4.70 1.69
N THR A 252 11.58 5.73 1.71
CA THR A 252 10.13 5.56 1.82
C THR A 252 9.59 4.84 0.56
N PRO A 253 8.66 3.87 0.68
CA PRO A 253 8.18 3.04 -0.43
C PRO A 253 7.60 3.89 -1.56
N THR A 254 8.02 3.72 -2.81
CA THR A 254 7.63 4.70 -3.82
C THR A 254 6.37 4.40 -4.60
N ASP A 255 5.67 3.25 -4.50
CA ASP A 255 4.35 3.07 -5.19
C ASP A 255 3.50 1.87 -4.69
N VAL A 256 3.63 1.45 -3.43
CA VAL A 256 2.84 0.33 -2.90
C VAL A 256 2.53 0.56 -1.43
N ASP A 257 1.30 0.28 -1.03
CA ASP A 257 0.90 0.33 0.36
C ASP A 257 1.38 -0.91 1.13
N ALA A 258 2.15 -0.69 2.18
CA ALA A 258 2.78 -1.74 2.98
C ALA A 258 1.78 -2.59 3.81
N LYS A 259 0.56 -2.09 4.07
CA LYS A 259 -0.49 -2.83 4.79
C LYS A 259 -1.37 -3.63 3.83
N THR A 260 -1.44 -3.21 2.57
CA THR A 260 -2.37 -3.79 1.61
C THR A 260 -1.63 -4.66 0.58
N GLY A 261 -0.37 -4.37 0.27
CA GLY A 261 0.39 -5.08 -0.76
C GLY A 261 -0.03 -4.75 -2.18
N GLU A 262 -0.84 -3.71 -2.36
CA GLU A 262 -1.34 -3.34 -3.68
C GLU A 262 -0.40 -2.35 -4.36
N VAL A 263 -0.08 -2.69 -5.62
CA VAL A 263 0.67 -1.84 -6.54
C VAL A 263 -0.26 -0.76 -7.07
N ILE A 264 0.16 0.50 -6.99
CA ILE A 264 -0.51 1.61 -7.67
C ILE A 264 -0.29 1.38 -9.17
N GLU A 265 -1.35 1.14 -9.95
CA GLU A 265 -1.25 1.21 -11.41
C GLU A 265 -0.94 2.65 -11.81
N SER A 266 0.10 2.82 -12.63
CA SER A 266 0.38 4.08 -13.32
C SER A 266 -0.90 4.49 -14.07
N PRO A 267 -1.48 5.68 -13.82
CA PRO A 267 -2.55 6.15 -14.67
C PRO A 267 -2.00 6.25 -16.10
N ASP A 268 -2.80 5.76 -17.05
CA ASP A 268 -2.57 5.86 -18.48
C ASP A 268 -2.11 7.29 -18.82
N THR A 269 -0.82 7.44 -19.16
CA THR A 269 -0.23 8.70 -19.62
C THR A 269 -0.70 8.99 -21.04
N SER A 270 -2.00 9.18 -21.21
CA SER A 270 -2.59 9.68 -22.43
C SER A 270 -3.96 10.31 -22.16
N LYS A 271 -4.03 11.22 -21.18
CA LYS A 271 -5.02 12.33 -21.17
C LYS A 271 -4.58 13.47 -20.26
N GLU A 272 -4.15 14.53 -20.93
CA GLU A 272 -4.43 15.94 -20.64
C GLU A 272 -4.06 16.49 -19.25
N THR A 273 -2.99 17.27 -19.27
CA THR A 273 -2.83 18.47 -18.45
C THR A 273 -4.12 19.31 -18.45
N GLU A 274 -4.92 19.24 -17.39
CA GLU A 274 -5.94 20.25 -17.10
C GLU A 274 -5.64 20.96 -15.77
N PRO A 275 -5.69 22.31 -15.71
CA PRO A 275 -5.67 23.04 -14.47
C PRO A 275 -7.06 22.96 -13.83
N MET A 276 -7.26 22.06 -12.88
CA MET A 276 -8.50 21.97 -12.12
C MET A 276 -8.45 22.83 -10.85
N THR A 277 -8.54 24.16 -10.99
CA THR A 277 -9.15 24.95 -9.92
C THR A 277 -10.65 24.93 -10.14
N ASN A 278 -11.36 24.07 -9.40
CA ASN A 278 -12.81 24.05 -9.38
C ASN A 278 -13.33 25.47 -9.01
N PRO A 279 -14.21 26.10 -9.82
CA PRO A 279 -14.74 27.44 -9.56
C PRO A 279 -15.36 27.61 -8.16
N LYS A 280 -15.86 26.52 -7.56
CA LYS A 280 -16.44 26.53 -6.22
C LYS A 280 -15.41 26.79 -5.10
N THR A 281 -14.19 26.26 -5.23
CA THR A 281 -13.18 26.34 -4.16
C THR A 281 -12.42 27.67 -4.18
N SER A 282 -12.15 28.23 -5.36
CA SER A 282 -11.63 29.61 -5.48
C SER A 282 -12.65 30.65 -4.97
N GLY A 283 -13.95 30.39 -5.15
CA GLY A 283 -15.02 31.21 -4.57
C GLY A 283 -15.05 31.19 -3.04
N MET A 284 -14.75 30.05 -2.43
CA MET A 284 -14.70 29.90 -0.97
C MET A 284 -13.54 30.69 -0.36
N ILE A 285 -12.31 30.55 -0.91
CA ILE A 285 -11.13 31.30 -0.44
C ILE A 285 -11.38 32.82 -0.53
N ASN A 286 -11.88 33.30 -1.68
CA ASN A 286 -12.20 34.71 -1.86
C ASN A 286 -13.30 35.19 -0.88
N SER A 287 -14.30 34.34 -0.59
CA SER A 287 -15.33 34.67 0.40
C SER A 287 -14.77 34.75 1.82
N ILE A 288 -13.82 33.90 2.20
CA ILE A 288 -13.20 33.92 3.54
C ILE A 288 -12.30 35.16 3.67
N CYS A 289 -11.40 35.38 2.71
CA CYS A 289 -10.50 36.53 2.70
C CYS A 289 -11.23 37.88 2.72
N SER A 290 -12.34 38.00 2.00
CA SER A 290 -13.14 39.24 1.99
C SER A 290 -13.99 39.41 3.27
N LYS A 291 -14.65 38.37 3.77
CA LYS A 291 -15.58 38.49 4.91
C LYS A 291 -14.90 38.51 6.27
N GLU A 292 -13.83 37.72 6.44
CA GLU A 292 -13.18 37.56 7.75
C GLU A 292 -11.97 38.47 7.91
N TYR A 293 -11.29 38.79 6.81
CA TYR A 293 -10.02 39.52 6.83
C TYR A 293 -10.06 40.86 6.05
N ALA A 294 -11.21 41.20 5.46
CA ALA A 294 -11.42 42.43 4.69
C ALA A 294 -10.38 42.68 3.58
N LEU A 295 -9.86 41.62 2.97
CA LEU A 295 -8.84 41.70 1.92
C LEU A 295 -9.45 41.91 0.54
N ASP A 296 -8.82 42.78 -0.25
CA ASP A 296 -9.12 42.91 -1.68
C ASP A 296 -8.53 41.74 -2.50
N PRO A 297 -8.90 41.58 -3.79
CA PRO A 297 -8.40 40.48 -4.62
C PRO A 297 -6.87 40.45 -4.80
N GLU A 298 -6.20 41.60 -4.77
CA GLU A 298 -4.74 41.69 -4.91
C GLU A 298 -4.04 41.25 -3.62
N GLN A 299 -4.54 41.71 -2.47
CA GLN A 299 -4.10 41.29 -1.15
C GLN A 299 -4.35 39.80 -0.90
N THR A 300 -5.46 39.28 -1.42
CA THR A 300 -5.77 37.84 -1.33
C THR A 300 -4.71 37.02 -2.05
N LEU A 301 -4.29 37.41 -3.25
CA LEU A 301 -3.23 36.71 -3.98
C LEU A 301 -1.86 36.81 -3.27
N LYS A 302 -1.55 37.95 -2.66
CA LYS A 302 -0.34 38.14 -1.86
C LYS A 302 -0.34 37.25 -0.61
N LEU A 303 -1.46 37.17 0.10
CA LEU A 303 -1.61 36.28 1.26
C LEU A 303 -1.44 34.83 0.86
N ILE A 304 -2.08 34.42 -0.21
CA ILE A 304 -1.96 33.04 -0.70
C ILE A 304 -0.51 32.73 -1.09
N SER A 305 0.15 33.64 -1.81
CA SER A 305 1.56 33.49 -2.20
C SER A 305 2.49 33.35 -0.99
N ALA A 306 2.22 34.12 0.09
CA ALA A 306 2.95 34.02 1.34
C ALA A 306 2.71 32.68 2.07
N ILE A 307 1.45 32.21 2.12
CA ILE A 307 1.10 30.91 2.72
C ILE A 307 1.83 29.77 1.98
N ILE A 308 1.78 29.75 0.65
CA ILE A 308 2.32 28.66 -0.18
C ILE A 308 3.81 28.81 -0.52
N LYS A 309 4.43 29.93 -0.14
CA LYS A 309 5.85 30.26 -0.35
C LYS A 309 6.30 30.26 -1.81
N HIS A 310 5.41 30.62 -2.73
CA HIS A 310 5.74 30.94 -4.12
C HIS A 310 4.72 31.91 -4.72
N ASP A 311 5.15 32.67 -5.72
CA ASP A 311 4.33 33.73 -6.29
C ASP A 311 3.22 33.20 -7.20
N ILE A 312 2.00 33.67 -6.95
CA ILE A 312 0.86 33.50 -7.86
C ILE A 312 0.28 34.86 -8.27
N THR A 313 -0.12 34.94 -9.54
CA THR A 313 -0.79 36.12 -10.12
C THR A 313 -2.28 35.85 -10.41
N LYS A 314 -2.69 34.58 -10.42
CA LYS A 314 -4.08 34.16 -10.67
C LYS A 314 -4.39 32.93 -9.83
N MET A 315 -5.60 32.87 -9.25
CA MET A 315 -6.07 31.72 -8.46
C MET A 315 -5.95 30.38 -9.17
N LYS A 316 -6.09 30.36 -10.51
CA LYS A 316 -5.96 29.15 -11.34
C LYS A 316 -4.57 28.50 -11.34
N GLN A 317 -3.57 29.17 -10.74
CA GLN A 317 -2.21 28.65 -10.61
C GLN A 317 -2.05 27.73 -9.40
N LEU A 318 -3.04 27.69 -8.49
CA LEU A 318 -3.02 26.81 -7.32
C LEU A 318 -3.30 25.36 -7.71
N THR A 319 -2.52 24.46 -7.15
CA THR A 319 -2.80 23.02 -7.15
C THR A 319 -3.89 22.68 -6.14
N LEU A 320 -4.53 21.51 -6.28
CA LEU A 320 -5.57 21.06 -5.36
C LEU A 320 -5.08 20.99 -3.89
N LYS A 321 -3.83 20.54 -3.69
CA LYS A 321 -3.21 20.46 -2.36
C LYS A 321 -2.99 21.84 -1.74
N GLU A 322 -2.60 22.82 -2.54
CA GLU A 322 -2.43 24.20 -2.07
C GLU A 322 -3.76 24.85 -1.74
N VAL A 323 -4.82 24.57 -2.50
CA VAL A 323 -6.17 25.04 -2.18
C VAL A 323 -6.67 24.50 -0.84
N GLU A 324 -6.49 23.20 -0.58
CA GLU A 324 -6.85 22.57 0.70
C GLU A 324 -6.04 23.20 1.85
N TRP A 325 -4.72 23.31 1.70
CA TRP A 325 -3.84 23.89 2.69
C TRP A 325 -4.15 25.36 2.99
N VAL A 326 -4.38 26.18 1.96
CA VAL A 326 -4.77 27.59 2.12
C VAL A 326 -6.11 27.70 2.85
N THR A 327 -7.08 26.85 2.52
CA THR A 327 -8.41 26.87 3.17
C THR A 327 -8.31 26.48 4.64
N GLU A 328 -7.52 25.44 4.96
CA GLU A 328 -7.27 25.04 6.36
C GLU A 328 -6.54 26.14 7.14
N THR A 329 -5.50 26.73 6.55
CA THR A 329 -4.73 27.81 7.18
C THR A 329 -5.60 29.04 7.44
N LEU A 330 -6.49 29.40 6.51
CA LEU A 330 -7.43 30.51 6.67
C LEU A 330 -8.45 30.29 7.79
N ASN A 331 -8.69 29.04 8.23
CA ASN A 331 -9.57 28.77 9.37
C ASN A 331 -8.83 28.87 10.73
N HIS A 332 -7.51 29.05 10.74
CA HIS A 332 -6.68 29.16 11.95
C HIS A 332 -6.19 30.61 12.17
N ARG A 333 -7.00 31.43 12.87
CA ARG A 333 -6.73 32.87 13.08
C ARG A 333 -5.33 33.22 13.61
N GLU A 334 -4.84 32.49 14.62
CA GLU A 334 -3.53 32.76 15.23
C GLU A 334 -2.37 32.62 14.22
N THR A 335 -2.54 31.78 13.19
CA THR A 335 -1.54 31.58 12.14
C THR A 335 -1.61 32.69 11.08
N ILE A 336 -2.81 33.19 10.79
CA ILE A 336 -3.05 34.21 9.75
C ILE A 336 -2.59 35.60 10.18
N ASP A 337 -2.70 35.95 11.47
CA ASP A 337 -2.31 37.29 11.96
C ASP A 337 -0.84 37.62 11.66
N GLY A 338 0.05 36.62 11.70
CA GLY A 338 1.47 36.78 11.32
C GLY A 338 1.67 37.12 9.83
N PHE A 339 0.94 36.43 8.94
CA PHE A 339 1.00 36.69 7.51
C PHE A 339 0.34 38.03 7.13
N LEU A 340 -0.75 38.40 7.82
CA LEU A 340 -1.39 39.71 7.62
C LEU A 340 -0.49 40.86 8.05
N ALA A 341 0.27 40.70 9.14
CA ALA A 341 1.26 41.69 9.55
C ALA A 341 2.37 41.86 8.49
N GLU A 342 2.84 40.76 7.90
CA GLU A 342 3.87 40.77 6.85
C GLU A 342 3.39 41.50 5.59
N ILE A 343 2.17 41.21 5.12
CA ILE A 343 1.58 41.84 3.91
C ILE A 343 1.27 43.32 4.12
N ASN A 344 0.86 43.71 5.33
CA ASN A 344 0.61 45.11 5.66
C ASN A 344 1.90 45.90 5.91
N SER A 345 3.00 45.26 6.29
CA SER A 345 4.31 45.91 6.43
C SER A 345 4.96 46.28 5.11
N GLN A 346 4.60 45.60 4.01
CA GLN A 346 5.03 45.94 2.64
C GLN A 346 4.23 47.11 2.01
N LYS A 347 3.33 47.75 2.77
CA LYS A 347 2.57 48.94 2.36
C LYS A 347 3.17 50.28 2.83
N GLN A 348 4.24 50.27 3.62
CA GLN A 348 5.06 51.46 3.92
C GLN A 348 6.32 51.44 3.08
#